data_AF-A0A1F8EZE8-F1
#
_entry.id   AF-A0A1F8EZE8-F1
#
_cell.length_a   1.000
_cell.length_b   1.000
_cell.length_c   1.000
_cell.angle_alpha   90.00
_cell.angle_beta   90.00
_cell.angle_gamma   90.00
#
_symmetry.space_group_name_H-M   'P 1'
#
loop_
_entity.id
_entity.type
_entity.pdbx_description
1 polymer ?
#
loop_
_entity_poly.entity_id
_entity_poly.type
_entity_poly.pdbx_seq_one_letter_code
_entity_poly.pdbx_strand_id
1 'polypeptide(L)'
;MKGNTSQKILDFIEDKGQATGNDLTGYLSITSRAVRKQLNKLLSEGKLYKVGKPPKVFYLLSKQKSIANKYDIEPSLKKSIDDNFLVITPSGERLEGSQGFIYWCNKQKLGVEKTALEYGRTLKKYIPYKKNGLIDGMYKLKNTFDKIYLDKIFYLDFYSIERFGKTKLGQLLLYAKQSQDKSLIKELASQIRPKVESLIESFDVDAVGFIPPTVKREIQFMQELERNLNLSLPSLKIVKVKTPIIVPQKTLNKLADRIENARDTIMVNDARQYKTLLLLDDALGSGATLNETAKKIKKQKLAENIIGLAITGSFSGFEVISEV
;
A
#
# COMPACT_ATOMS: atom_id res chain seq x y z
N MET A 1 16.55 -39.72 29.97
CA MET A 1 15.36 -39.44 29.13
C MET A 1 15.79 -38.69 27.87
N LYS A 2 15.62 -39.29 26.68
CA LYS A 2 15.94 -38.65 25.38
C LYS A 2 14.85 -37.63 25.04
N GLY A 3 15.04 -36.37 25.44
CA GLY A 3 14.15 -35.29 25.02
C GLY A 3 14.15 -35.13 23.49
N ASN A 4 12.96 -34.98 22.90
CA ASN A 4 12.76 -34.69 21.48
C ASN A 4 13.59 -33.45 21.07
N THR A 5 14.33 -33.51 19.97
CA THR A 5 15.17 -32.40 19.46
C THR A 5 14.39 -31.08 19.37
N SER A 6 13.10 -31.13 19.05
CA SER A 6 12.24 -29.95 19.02
C SER A 6 12.11 -29.28 20.40
N GLN A 7 12.01 -30.05 21.48
CA GLN A 7 11.91 -29.52 22.84
C GLN A 7 13.22 -28.84 23.26
N LYS A 8 14.37 -29.47 22.99
CA LYS A 8 15.69 -28.87 23.26
C LYS A 8 15.90 -27.53 22.56
N ILE A 9 15.34 -27.36 21.35
CA ILE A 9 15.39 -26.08 20.63
C ILE A 9 14.55 -25.03 21.36
N LEU A 10 13.34 -25.39 21.83
CA LEU A 10 12.48 -24.47 22.56
C LEU A 10 13.12 -24.05 23.88
N ASP A 11 13.63 -25.01 24.66
CA ASP A 11 14.29 -24.75 25.94
C ASP A 11 15.53 -23.84 25.76
N PHE A 12 16.32 -24.08 24.71
CA PHE A 12 17.49 -23.24 24.40
C PHE A 12 17.10 -21.81 24.05
N ILE A 13 16.05 -21.61 23.26
CA ILE A 13 15.56 -20.28 22.89
C ILE A 13 14.87 -19.62 24.09
N GLU A 14 14.25 -20.37 24.99
CA GLU A 14 13.69 -19.86 26.24
C GLU A 14 14.78 -19.27 27.15
N ASP A 15 15.89 -20.00 27.34
CA ASP A 15 17.03 -19.56 28.15
C ASP A 15 17.76 -18.36 27.53
N LYS A 16 18.02 -18.41 26.22
CA LYS A 16 18.82 -17.38 25.52
C LYS A 16 18.00 -16.21 24.97
N GLY A 17 16.68 -16.30 25.01
CA GLY A 17 15.74 -15.37 24.39
C GLY A 17 15.64 -15.46 22.86
N GLN A 18 16.72 -15.85 22.17
CA GLN A 18 16.78 -16.05 20.73
C GLN A 18 17.91 -17.02 20.34
N ALA A 19 17.85 -17.58 19.12
CA ALA A 19 18.94 -18.37 18.56
C ALA A 19 19.05 -18.23 17.04
N THR A 20 20.25 -18.39 16.49
CA THR A 20 20.45 -18.59 15.05
C THR A 20 20.52 -20.09 14.70
N GLY A 21 20.43 -20.40 13.40
CA GLY A 21 20.65 -21.77 12.94
C GLY A 21 22.04 -22.32 13.31
N ASN A 22 23.04 -21.45 13.39
CA ASN A 22 24.40 -21.83 13.77
C ASN A 22 24.50 -22.11 15.28
N ASP A 23 23.87 -21.29 16.12
CA ASP A 23 23.85 -21.49 17.58
C ASP A 23 23.24 -22.86 17.92
N LEU A 24 22.12 -23.20 17.27
CA LEU A 24 21.44 -24.48 17.46
C LEU A 24 22.22 -25.67 16.89
N THR A 25 22.96 -25.47 15.79
CA THR A 25 23.85 -26.49 15.22
C THR A 25 24.96 -26.82 16.21
N GLY A 26 25.59 -25.80 16.80
CA GLY A 26 26.61 -25.97 17.84
C GLY A 26 26.06 -26.61 19.11
N TYR A 27 24.94 -26.11 19.62
CA TYR A 27 24.33 -26.61 20.87
C TYR A 27 23.85 -28.06 20.77
N LEU A 28 23.19 -28.43 19.66
CA LEU A 28 22.62 -29.77 19.50
C LEU A 28 23.64 -30.78 18.98
N SER A 29 24.79 -30.33 18.47
CA SER A 29 25.80 -31.17 17.82
C SER A 29 25.21 -32.04 16.69
N ILE A 30 24.29 -31.47 15.91
CA ILE A 30 23.67 -32.12 14.74
C ILE A 30 23.90 -31.28 13.49
N THR A 31 23.72 -31.88 12.31
CA THR A 31 23.92 -31.16 11.05
C THR A 31 22.95 -29.97 10.88
N SER A 32 23.40 -28.91 10.21
CA SER A 32 22.57 -27.74 9.89
C SER A 32 21.30 -28.10 9.14
N ARG A 33 21.34 -29.15 8.31
CA ARG A 33 20.16 -29.69 7.61
C ARG A 33 19.13 -30.29 8.58
N ALA A 34 19.58 -31.01 9.60
CA ALA A 34 18.71 -31.56 10.63
C ALA A 34 18.08 -30.46 11.50
N VAL A 35 18.88 -29.46 11.90
CA VAL A 35 18.37 -28.26 12.60
C VAL A 35 17.29 -27.55 11.77
N ARG A 36 17.56 -27.31 10.47
CA ARG A 36 16.61 -26.63 9.57
C ARG A 36 15.30 -27.40 9.41
N LYS A 37 15.34 -28.74 9.37
CA LYS A 37 14.13 -29.58 9.33
C LYS A 37 13.28 -29.39 10.59
N GLN A 38 13.90 -29.36 11.77
CA GLN A 38 13.20 -29.14 13.04
C GLN A 38 12.66 -27.71 13.17
N LEU A 39 13.44 -26.71 12.75
CA LEU A 39 13.00 -25.32 12.74
C LEU A 39 11.82 -25.09 11.79
N ASN A 40 11.84 -25.67 10.59
CA ASN A 40 10.70 -25.60 9.67
C ASN A 40 9.44 -26.22 10.28
N LYS A 41 9.57 -27.35 10.98
CA LYS A 41 8.46 -27.99 11.71
C LYS A 41 7.93 -27.06 12.81
N LEU A 42 8.79 -26.53 13.68
CA LEU A 42 8.40 -25.63 14.77
C LEU A 42 7.80 -24.29 14.28
N LEU A 43 8.27 -23.78 13.15
CA LEU A 43 7.66 -22.63 12.46
C LEU A 43 6.27 -22.98 11.92
N SER A 44 6.09 -24.15 11.29
CA SER A 44 4.79 -24.59 10.79
C SER A 44 3.78 -24.88 11.91
N GLU A 45 4.26 -25.31 13.07
CA GLU A 45 3.46 -25.51 14.29
C GLU A 45 3.17 -24.19 15.04
N GLY A 46 3.71 -23.06 14.57
CA GLY A 46 3.53 -21.74 15.19
C GLY A 46 4.21 -21.57 16.56
N LYS A 47 5.11 -22.48 16.94
CA LYS A 47 5.85 -22.43 18.22
C LYS A 47 7.05 -21.48 18.19
N LEU A 48 7.57 -21.22 16.99
CA LEU A 48 8.63 -20.24 16.76
C LEU A 48 8.17 -19.21 15.74
N TYR A 49 8.78 -18.03 15.79
CA TYR A 49 8.81 -17.09 14.66
C TYR A 49 10.25 -16.72 14.36
N LYS A 50 10.51 -16.26 13.13
CA LYS A 50 11.85 -15.86 12.68
C LYS A 50 11.90 -14.38 12.34
N VAL A 51 13.04 -13.75 12.62
CA VAL A 51 13.33 -12.35 12.29
C VAL A 51 14.60 -12.30 11.44
N GLY A 52 14.60 -11.46 10.41
CA GLY A 52 15.72 -11.29 9.48
C GLY A 52 15.61 -12.13 8.20
N LYS A 53 16.54 -11.89 7.27
CA LYS A 53 16.68 -12.62 6.00
C LYS A 53 18.06 -13.29 5.96
N PRO A 54 18.20 -14.47 5.31
CA PRO A 54 19.50 -15.11 5.14
C PRO A 54 20.58 -14.12 4.64
N PRO A 55 21.81 -14.18 5.17
CA PRO A 55 22.32 -15.19 6.11
C PRO A 55 22.03 -14.92 7.60
N LYS A 56 21.45 -13.76 7.96
CA LYS A 56 21.19 -13.36 9.36
C LYS A 56 19.73 -13.59 9.73
N VAL A 57 19.45 -14.76 10.31
CA VAL A 57 18.11 -15.15 10.75
C VAL A 57 18.16 -15.56 12.22
N PHE A 58 17.29 -14.95 13.02
CA PHE A 58 17.07 -15.28 14.43
C PHE A 58 15.72 -15.96 14.59
N TYR A 59 15.68 -16.94 15.48
CA TYR A 59 14.49 -17.69 15.88
C TYR A 59 14.16 -17.33 17.33
N LEU A 60 12.89 -17.01 17.57
CA LEU A 60 12.38 -16.63 18.88
C LEU A 60 11.15 -17.48 19.21
N LEU A 61 10.89 -17.69 20.49
CA LEU A 61 9.67 -18.35 20.93
C LEU A 61 8.46 -17.53 20.49
N SER A 62 7.55 -18.17 19.77
CA SER A 62 6.22 -17.62 19.62
C SER A 62 5.60 -17.58 21.00
N LYS A 63 5.41 -16.38 21.55
CA LYS A 63 4.39 -16.19 22.59
C LYS A 63 3.08 -16.62 21.94
N GLN A 64 2.63 -17.84 22.20
CA GLN A 64 1.51 -18.43 21.48
C GLN A 64 0.32 -17.46 21.52
N LYS A 65 0.02 -16.91 20.34
CA LYS A 65 -1.24 -16.26 20.03
C LYS A 65 -2.29 -17.37 19.87
N SER A 66 -3.10 -17.61 20.90
CA SER A 66 -4.49 -18.03 20.71
C SER A 66 -5.42 -16.80 20.76
N ILE A 67 -4.97 -15.68 20.20
CA ILE A 67 -5.75 -14.44 20.25
C ILE A 67 -7.02 -14.56 19.38
N ALA A 68 -6.98 -15.32 18.28
CA ALA A 68 -8.10 -15.46 17.35
C ALA A 68 -9.29 -16.25 17.92
N ASN A 69 -9.08 -17.12 18.92
CA ASN A 69 -10.15 -17.91 19.56
C ASN A 69 -10.66 -17.29 20.87
N LYS A 70 -10.16 -16.11 21.26
CA LYS A 70 -10.55 -15.46 22.52
C LYS A 70 -11.79 -14.57 22.38
N TYR A 71 -12.10 -14.11 21.17
CA TYR A 71 -13.13 -13.10 20.95
C TYR A 71 -14.25 -13.66 20.09
N ASP A 72 -15.49 -13.40 20.51
CA ASP A 72 -16.68 -13.82 19.76
C ASP A 72 -17.06 -12.73 18.76
N ILE A 73 -16.55 -12.86 17.53
CA ILE A 73 -16.86 -11.96 16.43
C ILE A 73 -17.79 -12.69 15.47
N GLU A 74 -18.95 -12.10 15.24
CA GLU A 74 -19.98 -12.59 14.32
C GLU A 74 -19.37 -12.95 12.94
N PRO A 75 -19.69 -14.12 12.35
CA PRO A 75 -18.98 -14.63 11.17
C PRO A 75 -18.97 -13.69 9.95
N SER A 76 -20.07 -12.97 9.68
CA SER A 76 -20.11 -12.06 8.54
C SER A 76 -19.21 -10.83 8.73
N LEU A 77 -19.12 -10.35 9.97
CA LEU A 77 -18.24 -9.28 10.37
C LEU A 77 -16.78 -9.69 10.37
N LYS A 78 -16.50 -10.91 10.86
CA LYS A 78 -15.16 -11.51 10.81
C LYS A 78 -14.65 -11.59 9.37
N LYS A 79 -15.48 -12.08 8.44
CA LYS A 79 -15.16 -12.10 7.01
C LYS A 79 -14.86 -10.70 6.48
N SER A 80 -15.68 -9.72 6.83
CA SER A 80 -15.47 -8.32 6.42
C SER A 80 -14.12 -7.77 6.92
N ILE A 81 -13.72 -8.12 8.14
CA ILE A 81 -12.41 -7.76 8.71
C ILE A 81 -11.29 -8.50 7.98
N ASP A 82 -11.43 -9.80 7.75
CA ASP A 82 -10.45 -10.65 7.07
C ASP A 82 -10.11 -10.12 5.66
N ASP A 83 -11.12 -9.66 4.94
CA ASP A 83 -10.96 -9.14 3.59
C ASP A 83 -10.32 -7.74 3.56
N ASN A 84 -10.62 -6.88 4.54
CA ASN A 84 -10.34 -5.44 4.46
C ASN A 84 -9.30 -4.90 5.43
N PHE A 85 -8.88 -5.67 6.44
CA PHE A 85 -7.95 -5.20 7.46
C PHE A 85 -6.53 -5.71 7.22
N LEU A 86 -5.57 -4.81 7.31
CA LEU A 86 -4.15 -5.13 7.27
C LEU A 86 -3.41 -4.16 8.18
N VAL A 87 -2.47 -4.67 8.97
CA VAL A 87 -1.51 -3.85 9.69
C VAL A 87 -0.12 -4.44 9.51
N ILE A 88 0.85 -3.56 9.29
CA ILE A 88 2.27 -3.91 9.38
C ILE A 88 2.76 -3.43 10.74
N THR A 89 3.33 -4.33 11.53
CA THR A 89 3.80 -4.05 12.88
C THR A 89 5.08 -3.19 12.84
N PRO A 90 5.47 -2.56 13.96
CA PRO A 90 6.76 -1.86 14.05
C PRO A 90 7.98 -2.74 13.75
N SER A 91 7.86 -4.06 13.92
CA SER A 91 8.90 -5.03 13.57
C SER A 91 8.87 -5.45 12.09
N GLY A 92 7.97 -4.89 11.28
CA GLY A 92 7.82 -5.21 9.86
C GLY A 92 7.03 -6.49 9.58
N GLU A 93 6.33 -7.05 10.58
CA GLU A 93 5.48 -8.23 10.40
C GLU A 93 4.14 -7.81 9.77
N ARG A 94 3.72 -8.54 8.73
CA ARG A 94 2.43 -8.34 8.07
C ARG A 94 1.35 -9.16 8.79
N LEU A 95 0.38 -8.49 9.40
CA LEU A 95 -0.77 -9.12 10.06
C LEU A 95 -2.06 -8.76 9.32
N GLU A 96 -2.67 -9.75 8.69
CA GLU A 96 -3.92 -9.59 7.95
C GLU A 96 -5.15 -9.95 8.79
N GLY A 97 -6.28 -9.39 8.36
CA GLY A 97 -7.59 -9.76 8.83
C GLY A 97 -7.78 -9.64 10.32
N SER A 98 -8.48 -10.62 10.89
CA SER A 98 -8.80 -10.73 12.32
C SER A 98 -7.53 -10.69 13.17
N GLN A 99 -6.45 -11.33 12.73
CA GLN A 99 -5.19 -11.32 13.47
C GLN A 99 -4.60 -9.91 13.57
N GLY A 100 -4.59 -9.16 12.46
CA GLY A 100 -4.15 -7.78 12.42
C GLY A 100 -5.06 -6.85 13.20
N PHE A 101 -6.38 -7.05 13.07
CA PHE A 101 -7.39 -6.26 13.74
C PHE A 101 -7.29 -6.38 15.27
N ILE A 102 -7.16 -7.60 15.79
CA ILE A 102 -7.06 -7.82 17.22
C ILE A 102 -5.73 -7.26 17.76
N TYR A 103 -4.63 -7.45 17.01
CA TYR A 103 -3.35 -6.83 17.37
C TYR A 103 -3.48 -5.31 17.48
N TRP A 104 -4.15 -4.67 16.51
CA TRP A 104 -4.38 -3.24 16.50
C TRP A 104 -5.25 -2.80 17.68
N CYS A 105 -6.37 -3.48 17.95
CA CYS A 105 -7.23 -3.19 19.11
C CYS A 105 -6.46 -3.27 20.43
N ASN A 106 -5.70 -4.35 20.64
CA ASN A 106 -4.91 -4.54 21.85
C ASN A 106 -3.85 -3.44 22.01
N LYS A 107 -3.19 -3.05 20.92
CA LYS A 107 -2.20 -1.97 20.92
C LYS A 107 -2.82 -0.62 21.32
N GLN A 108 -4.06 -0.38 20.92
CA GLN A 108 -4.82 0.83 21.26
C GLN A 108 -5.61 0.71 22.59
N LYS A 109 -5.49 -0.42 23.31
CA LYS A 109 -6.26 -0.72 24.52
C LYS A 109 -7.80 -0.64 24.30
N LEU A 110 -8.27 -1.09 23.14
CA LEU A 110 -9.68 -1.10 22.75
C LEU A 110 -10.31 -2.49 22.92
N GLY A 111 -11.59 -2.55 23.27
CA GLY A 111 -12.36 -3.80 23.30
C GLY A 111 -12.64 -4.32 21.89
N VAL A 112 -12.20 -5.54 21.59
CA VAL A 112 -12.21 -6.13 20.24
C VAL A 112 -13.62 -6.23 19.66
N GLU A 113 -14.57 -6.81 20.38
CA GLU A 113 -15.93 -7.10 19.88
C GLU A 113 -16.70 -5.81 19.56
N LYS A 114 -16.69 -4.85 20.49
CA LYS A 114 -17.29 -3.53 20.28
C LYS A 114 -16.64 -2.81 19.08
N THR A 115 -15.31 -2.87 18.99
CA THR A 115 -14.56 -2.21 17.92
C THR A 115 -14.82 -2.87 16.57
N ALA A 116 -15.02 -4.19 16.54
CA ALA A 116 -15.40 -4.92 15.33
C ALA A 116 -16.75 -4.42 14.81
N LEU A 117 -17.76 -4.29 15.69
CA LEU A 117 -19.08 -3.78 15.29
C LEU A 117 -18.99 -2.37 14.70
N GLU A 118 -18.20 -1.50 15.34
CA GLU A 118 -17.94 -0.14 14.85
C GLU A 118 -17.23 -0.17 13.49
N TYR A 119 -16.23 -1.03 13.31
CA TYR A 119 -15.52 -1.20 12.04
C TYR A 119 -16.47 -1.65 10.92
N GLY A 120 -17.36 -2.61 11.19
CA GLY A 120 -18.37 -3.05 10.23
C GLY A 120 -19.33 -1.93 9.83
N ARG A 121 -19.74 -1.08 10.77
CA ARG A 121 -20.57 0.11 10.47
C ARG A 121 -19.81 1.12 9.62
N THR A 122 -18.54 1.38 9.95
CA THR A 122 -17.68 2.26 9.16
C THR A 122 -17.49 1.72 7.74
N LEU A 123 -17.21 0.43 7.54
CA LEU A 123 -17.13 -0.16 6.21
C LEU A 123 -18.43 0.00 5.42
N LYS A 124 -19.59 -0.27 6.04
CA LYS A 124 -20.91 -0.07 5.41
C LYS A 124 -21.15 1.37 4.97
N LYS A 125 -20.63 2.35 5.70
CA LYS A 125 -20.66 3.78 5.30
C LYS A 125 -19.84 4.05 4.04
N TYR A 126 -18.71 3.37 3.85
CA TYR A 126 -17.78 3.62 2.75
C TYR A 126 -18.06 2.82 1.47
N ILE A 127 -18.67 1.65 1.58
CA ILE A 127 -19.02 0.78 0.44
C ILE A 127 -19.80 1.52 -0.66
N PRO A 128 -20.83 2.34 -0.37
CA PRO A 128 -21.61 3.04 -1.40
C PRO A 128 -20.81 4.01 -2.29
N TYR A 129 -19.67 4.49 -1.80
CA TYR A 129 -18.77 5.35 -2.59
C TYR A 129 -18.01 4.56 -3.66
N LYS A 130 -17.90 3.25 -3.50
CA LYS A 130 -17.12 2.36 -4.36
C LYS A 130 -18.02 1.65 -5.36
N LYS A 131 -18.22 2.25 -6.53
CA LYS A 131 -19.01 1.69 -7.63
C LYS A 131 -18.10 0.94 -8.59
N ASN A 132 -18.36 -0.34 -8.83
CA ASN A 132 -17.53 -1.22 -9.67
C ASN A 132 -16.03 -1.19 -9.27
N GLY A 133 -15.75 -1.08 -7.97
CA GLY A 133 -14.38 -1.04 -7.47
C GLY A 133 -13.66 0.31 -7.59
N LEU A 134 -14.34 1.35 -8.09
CA LEU A 134 -13.84 2.72 -8.28
C LEU A 134 -14.60 3.71 -7.40
N ILE A 135 -13.91 4.75 -6.96
CA ILE A 135 -14.51 5.87 -6.23
C ILE A 135 -14.36 7.12 -7.09
N ASP A 136 -15.47 7.82 -7.33
CA ASP A 136 -15.47 9.09 -8.08
C ASP A 136 -14.81 10.19 -7.24
N GLY A 137 -13.71 10.75 -7.74
CA GLY A 137 -12.99 11.84 -7.10
C GLY A 137 -13.33 13.23 -7.65
N MET A 138 -14.26 13.35 -8.60
CA MET A 138 -14.58 14.63 -9.24
C MET A 138 -15.16 15.63 -8.25
N TYR A 139 -15.94 15.18 -7.26
CA TYR A 139 -16.47 16.04 -6.21
C TYR A 139 -15.34 16.82 -5.50
N LYS A 140 -14.19 16.17 -5.30
CA LYS A 140 -13.04 16.76 -4.62
C LYS A 140 -12.38 17.83 -5.47
N LEU A 141 -12.14 17.55 -6.75
CA LEU A 141 -11.56 18.52 -7.68
C LEU A 141 -12.45 19.77 -7.81
N LYS A 142 -13.77 19.59 -7.92
CA LYS A 142 -14.75 20.68 -8.02
C LYS A 142 -14.76 21.59 -6.80
N ASN A 143 -14.51 21.04 -5.62
CA ASN A 143 -14.43 21.82 -4.38
C ASN A 143 -13.04 22.43 -4.14
N THR A 144 -12.01 22.01 -4.90
CA THR A 144 -10.62 22.42 -4.68
C THR A 144 -10.12 23.43 -5.72
N PHE A 145 -10.61 23.38 -6.96
CA PHE A 145 -10.14 24.22 -8.06
C PHE A 145 -11.28 24.92 -8.78
N ASP A 146 -11.08 26.19 -9.12
CA ASP A 146 -12.01 26.95 -9.96
C ASP A 146 -12.08 26.38 -11.39
N LYS A 147 -10.96 25.84 -11.88
CA LYS A 147 -10.84 25.26 -13.21
C LYS A 147 -10.24 23.87 -13.17
N ILE A 148 -10.98 22.92 -13.74
CA ILE A 148 -10.60 21.52 -13.85
C ILE A 148 -10.29 21.20 -15.31
N TYR A 149 -9.20 20.50 -15.54
CA TYR A 149 -8.73 20.08 -16.87
C TYR A 149 -8.84 18.57 -17.11
N LEU A 150 -9.20 17.81 -16.07
CA LEU A 150 -9.53 16.39 -16.12
C LEU A 150 -11.02 16.22 -16.44
N ASP A 151 -11.34 15.29 -17.34
CA ASP A 151 -12.72 14.97 -17.70
C ASP A 151 -13.35 14.03 -16.66
N LYS A 152 -12.55 13.11 -16.10
CA LYS A 152 -12.91 12.23 -14.97
C LYS A 152 -11.72 12.02 -14.06
N ILE A 153 -11.97 11.69 -12.80
CA ILE A 153 -10.95 11.20 -11.87
C ILE A 153 -11.53 10.14 -10.96
N PHE A 154 -10.77 9.06 -10.76
CA PHE A 154 -11.12 7.96 -9.89
C PHE A 154 -9.99 7.62 -8.92
N TYR A 155 -10.33 6.93 -7.85
CA TYR A 155 -9.35 6.20 -7.06
C TYR A 155 -9.85 4.81 -6.64
N LEU A 156 -8.92 3.86 -6.47
CA LEU A 156 -9.26 2.46 -6.22
C LEU A 156 -9.68 2.16 -4.79
N ASP A 157 -9.26 2.99 -3.83
CA ASP A 157 -9.65 2.88 -2.43
C ASP A 157 -9.41 4.18 -1.67
N PHE A 158 -10.01 4.30 -0.47
CA PHE A 158 -9.64 5.38 0.43
C PHE A 158 -8.23 5.16 1.00
N TYR A 159 -7.53 6.26 1.27
CA TYR A 159 -6.23 6.19 1.93
C TYR A 159 -6.37 5.72 3.38
N SER A 160 -7.34 6.31 4.07
CA SER A 160 -7.68 6.07 5.47
C SER A 160 -9.18 6.22 5.69
N ILE A 161 -9.68 5.57 6.75
CA ILE A 161 -11.07 5.60 7.19
C ILE A 161 -11.15 5.93 8.69
N GLU A 162 -11.65 7.13 8.99
CA GLU A 162 -11.94 7.62 10.35
C GLU A 162 -10.88 7.20 11.40
N ARG A 163 -11.33 6.65 12.53
CA ARG A 163 -10.48 6.20 13.65
C ARG A 163 -9.70 4.91 13.39
N PHE A 164 -9.96 4.19 12.29
CA PHE A 164 -9.29 2.92 11.99
C PHE A 164 -8.01 3.11 11.18
N GLY A 165 -7.74 4.34 10.74
CA GLY A 165 -6.51 4.67 10.02
C GLY A 165 -6.53 4.14 8.59
N LYS A 166 -5.36 3.72 8.10
CA LYS A 166 -5.16 3.35 6.69
C LYS A 166 -5.93 2.09 6.31
N THR A 167 -6.53 2.07 5.11
CA THR A 167 -7.16 0.84 4.59
C THR A 167 -6.10 -0.21 4.23
N LYS A 168 -6.51 -1.43 3.90
CA LYS A 168 -5.58 -2.47 3.40
C LYS A 168 -4.77 -1.98 2.19
N LEU A 169 -5.42 -1.33 1.21
CA LEU A 169 -4.71 -0.77 0.06
C LEU A 169 -3.83 0.43 0.45
N GLY A 170 -4.29 1.29 1.36
CA GLY A 170 -3.51 2.39 1.91
C GLY A 170 -2.23 1.93 2.61
N GLN A 171 -2.29 0.84 3.39
CA GLN A 171 -1.13 0.24 4.02
C GLN A 171 -0.17 -0.37 3.00
N LEU A 172 -0.68 -1.14 2.04
CA LEU A 172 0.17 -1.70 0.99
C LEU A 172 0.90 -0.61 0.21
N LEU A 173 0.20 0.47 -0.15
CA LEU A 173 0.80 1.62 -0.84
C LEU A 173 1.88 2.31 0.00
N LEU A 174 1.60 2.60 1.29
CA LEU A 174 2.56 3.21 2.21
C LEU A 174 3.86 2.40 2.24
N TYR A 175 3.77 1.10 2.53
CA TYR A 175 4.94 0.27 2.71
C TYR A 175 5.63 -0.07 1.41
N ALA A 176 4.89 -0.25 0.30
CA ALA A 176 5.49 -0.38 -1.03
C ALA A 176 6.35 0.85 -1.40
N LYS A 177 5.93 2.05 -0.96
CA LYS A 177 6.69 3.29 -1.19
C LYS A 177 7.87 3.48 -0.23
N GLN A 178 7.70 3.16 1.05
CA GLN A 178 8.72 3.39 2.08
C GLN A 178 9.81 2.30 2.08
N SER A 179 9.42 1.04 2.01
CA SER A 179 10.35 -0.09 2.12
C SER A 179 11.20 -0.29 0.87
N GLN A 180 10.81 0.30 -0.27
CA GLN A 180 11.40 0.05 -1.57
C GLN A 180 11.40 -1.46 -1.95
N ASP A 181 10.54 -2.26 -1.33
CA ASP A 181 10.46 -3.70 -1.58
C ASP A 181 9.71 -3.99 -2.91
N LYS A 182 10.46 -4.42 -3.92
CA LYS A 182 9.92 -4.79 -5.25
C LYS A 182 8.84 -5.87 -5.19
N SER A 183 8.91 -6.79 -4.22
CA SER A 183 7.90 -7.84 -4.06
C SER A 183 6.55 -7.25 -3.65
N LEU A 184 6.53 -6.26 -2.74
CA LEU A 184 5.31 -5.56 -2.35
C LEU A 184 4.75 -4.71 -3.49
N ILE A 185 5.61 -4.05 -4.27
CA ILE A 185 5.18 -3.28 -5.44
C ILE A 185 4.54 -4.20 -6.49
N LYS A 186 5.15 -5.36 -6.75
CA LYS A 186 4.61 -6.37 -7.68
C LYS A 186 3.27 -6.93 -7.20
N GLU A 187 3.15 -7.23 -5.91
CA GLU A 187 1.89 -7.67 -5.32
C GLU A 187 0.80 -6.60 -5.48
N LEU A 188 1.11 -5.35 -5.15
CA LEU A 188 0.20 -4.23 -5.30
C LEU A 188 -0.25 -4.07 -6.76
N ALA A 189 0.70 -4.09 -7.70
CA ALA A 189 0.43 -4.00 -9.14
C ALA A 189 -0.52 -5.14 -9.59
N SER A 190 -0.26 -6.37 -9.16
CA SER A 190 -1.11 -7.53 -9.46
C SER A 190 -2.53 -7.38 -8.90
N GLN A 191 -2.69 -6.79 -7.72
CA GLN A 191 -4.01 -6.57 -7.13
C GLN A 191 -4.81 -5.49 -7.85
N ILE A 192 -4.16 -4.42 -8.31
CA ILE A 192 -4.85 -3.29 -8.93
C ILE A 192 -5.06 -3.47 -10.44
N ARG A 193 -4.22 -4.27 -11.11
CA ARG A 193 -4.21 -4.43 -12.56
C ARG A 193 -5.59 -4.72 -13.18
N PRO A 194 -6.39 -5.67 -12.66
CA PRO A 194 -7.71 -5.95 -13.25
C PRO A 194 -8.64 -4.73 -13.26
N LYS A 195 -8.52 -3.85 -12.25
CA LYS A 195 -9.32 -2.62 -12.17
C LYS A 195 -8.81 -1.54 -13.13
N VAL A 196 -7.49 -1.48 -13.33
CA VAL A 196 -6.88 -0.57 -14.31
C VAL A 196 -7.29 -0.98 -15.73
N GLU A 197 -7.23 -2.28 -16.05
CA GLU A 197 -7.65 -2.82 -17.35
C GLU A 197 -9.16 -2.60 -17.58
N SER A 198 -10.00 -2.88 -16.59
CA SER A 198 -11.45 -2.61 -16.70
C SER A 198 -11.75 -1.12 -16.91
N LEU A 199 -10.98 -0.20 -16.30
CA LEU A 199 -11.12 1.23 -16.53
C LEU A 199 -10.68 1.63 -17.95
N ILE A 200 -9.59 1.03 -18.44
CA ILE A 200 -9.09 1.25 -19.80
C ILE A 200 -10.15 0.87 -20.83
N GLU A 201 -10.77 -0.30 -20.66
CA GLU A 201 -11.84 -0.78 -21.54
C GLU A 201 -13.10 0.10 -21.42
N SER A 202 -13.52 0.46 -20.20
CA SER A 202 -14.76 1.21 -19.98
C SER A 202 -14.76 2.62 -20.57
N PHE A 203 -13.58 3.17 -20.86
CA PHE A 203 -13.41 4.54 -21.35
C PHE A 203 -12.68 4.61 -22.70
N ASP A 204 -12.46 3.47 -23.36
CA ASP A 204 -11.72 3.39 -24.63
C ASP A 204 -10.37 4.14 -24.56
N VAL A 205 -9.60 3.88 -23.51
CA VAL A 205 -8.30 4.52 -23.28
C VAL A 205 -7.30 4.01 -24.32
N ASP A 206 -6.68 4.94 -25.06
CA ASP A 206 -5.71 4.65 -26.11
C ASP A 206 -4.26 5.01 -25.73
N ALA A 207 -4.05 5.67 -24.59
CA ALA A 207 -2.72 5.91 -24.02
C ALA A 207 -2.75 6.03 -22.49
N VAL A 208 -1.59 5.79 -21.87
CA VAL A 208 -1.40 5.93 -20.42
C VAL A 208 -0.28 6.92 -20.11
N GLY A 209 -0.34 7.59 -18.96
CA GLY A 209 0.73 8.46 -18.49
C GLY A 209 0.94 8.29 -17.00
N PHE A 210 2.17 7.99 -16.58
CA PHE A 210 2.49 7.81 -15.16
C PHE A 210 3.05 9.11 -14.58
N ILE A 211 2.46 9.58 -13.47
CA ILE A 211 2.95 10.76 -12.79
C ILE A 211 4.35 10.46 -12.20
N PRO A 212 5.37 11.29 -12.52
CA PRO A 212 6.72 11.02 -12.10
C PRO A 212 6.87 11.19 -10.57
N PRO A 213 7.75 10.38 -9.95
CA PRO A 213 8.00 10.49 -8.52
C PRO A 213 8.64 11.82 -8.17
N THR A 214 8.36 12.30 -6.96
CA THR A 214 8.84 13.61 -6.47
C THR A 214 10.06 13.51 -5.56
N VAL A 215 10.36 12.33 -4.99
CA VAL A 215 11.44 12.14 -4.01
C VAL A 215 12.50 11.20 -4.60
N LYS A 216 13.78 11.54 -4.42
CA LYS A 216 14.89 10.66 -4.81
C LYS A 216 14.90 9.42 -3.90
N ARG A 217 14.79 8.25 -4.52
CA ARG A 217 14.86 6.91 -3.91
C ARG A 217 15.59 5.99 -4.88
N GLU A 218 16.23 4.94 -4.37
CA GLU A 218 16.92 3.93 -5.21
C GLU A 218 15.91 3.22 -6.12
N ILE A 219 14.75 2.88 -5.56
CA ILE A 219 13.64 2.25 -6.26
C ILE A 219 12.47 3.24 -6.31
N GLN A 220 12.13 3.65 -7.54
CA GLN A 220 11.05 4.59 -7.80
C GLN A 220 9.73 3.83 -7.94
N PHE A 221 8.86 3.98 -6.94
CA PHE A 221 7.55 3.30 -6.88
C PHE A 221 6.76 3.35 -8.20
N MET A 222 6.57 4.54 -8.76
CA MET A 222 5.76 4.70 -9.98
C MET A 222 6.38 4.03 -11.21
N GLN A 223 7.71 3.97 -11.30
CA GLN A 223 8.41 3.31 -12.40
C GLN A 223 8.31 1.78 -12.29
N GLU A 224 8.46 1.25 -11.07
CA GLU A 224 8.25 -0.18 -10.83
C GLU A 224 6.77 -0.55 -11.01
N LEU A 225 5.84 0.33 -10.62
CA LEU A 225 4.40 0.13 -10.86
C LEU A 225 4.10 0.04 -12.36
N GLU A 226 4.59 1.00 -13.17
CA GLU A 226 4.46 0.99 -14.63
C GLU A 226 4.96 -0.33 -15.22
N ARG A 227 6.17 -0.77 -14.83
CA ARG A 227 6.77 -2.03 -15.28
C ARG A 227 5.95 -3.26 -14.89
N ASN A 228 5.37 -3.29 -13.70
CA ASN A 228 4.63 -4.46 -13.21
C ASN A 228 3.17 -4.47 -13.72
N LEU A 229 2.58 -3.30 -14.00
CA LEU A 229 1.29 -3.23 -14.68
C LEU A 229 1.42 -3.71 -16.14
N ASN A 230 2.53 -3.37 -16.81
CA ASN A 230 2.88 -3.83 -18.15
C ASN A 230 1.71 -3.72 -19.14
N LEU A 231 1.11 -2.53 -19.20
CA LEU A 231 -0.06 -2.25 -20.04
C LEU A 231 0.37 -2.19 -21.51
N SER A 232 -0.42 -2.78 -22.41
CA SER A 232 -0.16 -2.83 -23.85
C SER A 232 -0.56 -1.55 -24.59
N LEU A 233 -0.42 -0.39 -23.93
CA LEU A 233 -0.77 0.92 -24.46
C LEU A 233 0.47 1.81 -24.57
N PRO A 234 0.51 2.75 -25.53
CA PRO A 234 1.58 3.74 -25.57
C PRO A 234 1.58 4.58 -24.29
N SER A 235 2.79 4.86 -23.79
CA SER A 235 3.00 5.71 -22.60
C SER A 235 3.34 7.14 -23.05
N LEU A 236 2.59 8.12 -22.52
CA LEU A 236 2.88 9.55 -22.60
C LEU A 236 4.02 9.87 -21.63
N LYS A 237 5.11 10.43 -22.16
CA LYS A 237 6.28 10.75 -21.34
C LYS A 237 6.08 12.02 -20.52
N ILE A 238 5.90 11.84 -19.20
CA ILE A 238 5.80 12.93 -18.21
C ILE A 238 7.08 12.94 -17.38
N VAL A 239 7.76 14.09 -17.33
CA VAL A 239 9.06 14.23 -16.67
C VAL A 239 9.00 15.32 -15.62
N LYS A 240 9.55 15.05 -14.44
CA LYS A 240 9.76 16.09 -13.43
C LYS A 240 11.15 16.71 -13.61
N VAL A 241 11.21 17.99 -13.96
CA VAL A 241 12.44 18.77 -14.13
C VAL A 241 13.06 19.06 -12.76
N LYS A 242 14.38 18.94 -12.68
CA LYS A 242 15.14 19.22 -11.46
C LYS A 242 15.44 20.72 -11.38
N THR A 243 14.95 21.35 -10.32
CA THR A 243 15.42 22.66 -9.86
C THR A 243 16.68 22.51 -8.99
N PRO A 244 17.49 23.56 -8.81
CA PRO A 244 18.68 23.51 -7.94
C PRO A 244 18.38 23.02 -6.52
N ILE A 245 17.20 23.37 -5.98
CA ILE A 245 16.67 22.86 -4.71
C ILE A 245 15.45 21.99 -5.00
N ILE A 246 15.48 20.73 -4.58
CA ILE A 246 14.35 19.81 -4.75
C ILE A 246 13.38 20.01 -3.58
N VAL A 247 12.21 20.57 -3.87
CA VAL A 247 11.12 20.71 -2.90
C VAL A 247 10.08 19.62 -3.13
N PRO A 248 9.88 18.69 -2.18
CA PRO A 248 8.84 17.69 -2.31
C PRO A 248 7.45 18.32 -2.22
N GLN A 249 6.60 18.12 -3.22
CA GLN A 249 5.25 18.68 -3.25
C GLN A 249 4.40 18.27 -2.03
N LYS A 250 4.68 17.10 -1.43
CA LYS A 250 3.94 16.59 -0.27
C LYS A 250 4.27 17.33 1.04
N THR A 251 5.40 18.05 1.11
CA THR A 251 5.76 18.88 2.28
C THR A 251 5.15 20.29 2.22
N LEU A 252 4.53 20.68 1.10
CA LEU A 252 3.89 21.99 0.95
C LEU A 252 2.49 21.97 1.57
N ASN A 253 2.20 22.85 2.53
CA ASN A 253 0.92 22.84 3.22
C ASN A 253 -0.18 23.60 2.48
N LYS A 254 0.17 24.61 1.67
CA LYS A 254 -0.79 25.43 0.93
C LYS A 254 -1.07 24.86 -0.45
N LEU A 255 -2.33 24.94 -0.89
CA LEU A 255 -2.75 24.50 -2.22
C LEU A 255 -2.04 25.29 -3.32
N ALA A 256 -1.91 26.61 -3.17
CA ALA A 256 -1.25 27.49 -4.14
C ALA A 256 0.19 27.03 -4.41
N ASP A 257 0.98 26.80 -3.36
CA ASP A 257 2.35 26.31 -3.47
C ASP A 257 2.42 24.96 -4.19
N ARG A 258 1.44 24.07 -3.96
CA ARG A 258 1.36 22.77 -4.66
C ARG A 258 1.03 22.91 -6.14
N ILE A 259 0.18 23.88 -6.50
CA ILE A 259 -0.15 24.19 -7.89
C ILE A 259 1.08 24.77 -8.58
N GLU A 260 1.76 25.75 -7.96
CA GLU A 260 3.00 26.35 -8.46
C GLU A 260 4.08 25.28 -8.69
N ASN A 261 4.33 24.43 -7.69
CA ASN A 261 5.32 23.36 -7.82
C ASN A 261 4.99 22.41 -8.98
N ALA A 262 3.73 21.98 -9.12
CA ALA A 262 3.32 21.10 -10.22
C ALA A 262 3.47 21.80 -11.58
N ARG A 263 3.01 23.05 -11.67
CA ARG A 263 3.10 23.88 -12.87
C ARG A 263 4.54 24.06 -13.32
N ASP A 264 5.48 24.26 -12.41
CA ASP A 264 6.84 24.66 -12.78
C ASP A 264 7.80 23.47 -12.92
N THR A 265 7.49 22.34 -12.28
CA THR A 265 8.38 21.16 -12.29
C THR A 265 7.93 20.01 -13.18
N ILE A 266 6.65 19.90 -13.55
CA ILE A 266 6.16 18.76 -14.35
C ILE A 266 6.08 19.13 -15.82
N MET A 267 6.86 18.49 -16.68
CA MET A 267 6.85 18.71 -18.12
C MET A 267 6.25 17.50 -18.83
N VAL A 268 5.48 17.79 -19.88
CA VAL A 268 4.96 16.79 -20.81
C VAL A 268 5.80 16.90 -22.06
N ASN A 269 6.42 15.79 -22.47
CA ASN A 269 7.33 15.76 -23.61
C ASN A 269 6.92 14.64 -24.56
N ASP A 270 5.89 14.91 -25.36
CA ASP A 270 5.41 14.02 -26.40
C ASP A 270 4.87 14.87 -27.57
N ALA A 271 4.83 14.28 -28.75
CA ALA A 271 4.29 14.90 -29.97
C ALA A 271 3.06 14.16 -30.50
N ARG A 272 2.76 12.98 -29.96
CA ARG A 272 1.61 12.16 -30.37
C ARG A 272 0.32 12.72 -29.80
N GLN A 273 -0.75 12.61 -30.59
CA GLN A 273 -2.10 12.96 -30.17
C GLN A 273 -2.89 11.68 -29.87
N TYR A 274 -3.66 11.75 -28.80
CA TYR A 274 -4.46 10.65 -28.27
C TYR A 274 -5.91 11.06 -28.15
N LYS A 275 -6.83 10.12 -28.27
CA LYS A 275 -8.25 10.38 -28.05
C LYS A 275 -8.58 10.37 -26.56
N THR A 276 -8.11 9.35 -25.82
CA THR A 276 -8.39 9.20 -24.39
C THR A 276 -7.14 8.76 -23.63
N LEU A 277 -6.59 9.68 -22.85
CA LEU A 277 -5.42 9.45 -22.03
C LEU A 277 -5.81 9.12 -20.57
N LEU A 278 -5.26 8.04 -20.02
CA LEU A 278 -5.33 7.72 -18.60
C LEU A 278 -4.06 8.16 -17.85
N LEU A 279 -4.19 9.08 -16.91
CA LEU A 279 -3.11 9.50 -16.01
C LEU A 279 -3.16 8.71 -14.70
N LEU A 280 -2.05 8.04 -14.34
CA LEU A 280 -1.92 7.26 -13.11
C LEU A 280 -1.04 7.97 -12.08
N ASP A 281 -1.53 8.09 -10.85
CA ASP A 281 -0.80 8.64 -9.70
C ASP A 281 -0.86 7.72 -8.47
N ASP A 282 0.04 7.92 -7.52
CA ASP A 282 0.10 7.11 -6.29
C ASP A 282 -1.10 7.37 -5.37
N ALA A 283 -1.39 8.65 -5.11
CA ALA A 283 -2.46 9.03 -4.20
C ALA A 283 -3.04 10.41 -4.51
N LEU A 284 -4.36 10.51 -4.46
CA LEU A 284 -5.11 11.75 -4.65
C LEU A 284 -5.28 12.52 -3.33
N GLY A 285 -4.30 13.39 -3.06
CA GLY A 285 -4.40 14.46 -2.06
C GLY A 285 -5.25 15.62 -2.59
N SER A 286 -4.64 16.78 -2.85
CA SER A 286 -5.35 17.93 -3.44
C SER A 286 -5.73 17.76 -4.91
N GLY A 287 -5.07 16.87 -5.65
CA GLY A 287 -5.27 16.74 -7.11
C GLY A 287 -4.51 17.76 -7.97
N ALA A 288 -3.69 18.62 -7.37
CA ALA A 288 -2.95 19.66 -8.08
C ALA A 288 -2.03 19.09 -9.17
N THR A 289 -1.35 17.98 -8.87
CA THR A 289 -0.43 17.28 -9.79
C THR A 289 -1.13 16.80 -11.04
N LEU A 290 -2.23 16.07 -10.89
CA LEU A 290 -3.02 15.57 -12.03
C LEU A 290 -3.67 16.72 -12.80
N ASN A 291 -4.24 17.72 -12.12
CA ASN A 291 -4.93 18.83 -12.78
C ASN A 291 -3.97 19.73 -13.60
N GLU A 292 -2.80 20.08 -13.05
CA GLU A 292 -1.81 20.87 -13.80
C GLU A 292 -1.15 20.06 -14.92
N THR A 293 -0.98 18.75 -14.74
CA THR A 293 -0.52 17.87 -15.83
C THR A 293 -1.56 17.83 -16.96
N ALA A 294 -2.84 17.60 -16.65
CA ALA A 294 -3.93 17.60 -17.61
C ALA A 294 -4.05 18.95 -18.35
N LYS A 295 -3.88 20.07 -17.65
CA LYS A 295 -3.84 21.40 -18.24
C LYS A 295 -2.76 21.54 -19.31
N LYS A 296 -1.54 21.04 -19.05
CA LYS A 296 -0.44 21.08 -20.02
C LYS A 296 -0.76 20.22 -21.25
N ILE A 297 -1.32 19.03 -21.04
CA ILE A 297 -1.72 18.10 -22.10
C ILE A 297 -2.80 18.74 -23.00
N LYS A 298 -3.85 19.32 -22.42
CA LYS A 298 -4.91 20.03 -23.16
C LYS A 298 -4.36 21.25 -23.91
N LYS A 299 -3.47 22.04 -23.28
CA LYS A 299 -2.84 23.21 -23.94
C LYS A 299 -2.00 22.83 -25.15
N GLN A 300 -1.29 21.70 -25.08
CA GLN A 300 -0.50 21.16 -26.18
C GLN A 300 -1.33 20.32 -27.16
N LYS A 301 -2.64 20.17 -26.93
CA LYS A 301 -3.58 19.37 -27.74
C LYS A 301 -3.12 17.92 -27.93
N LEU A 302 -2.51 17.34 -26.88
CA LEU A 302 -2.01 15.96 -26.91
C LEU A 302 -3.09 14.93 -26.62
N ALA A 303 -4.20 15.32 -25.97
CA ALA A 303 -5.31 14.42 -25.70
C ALA A 303 -6.65 15.15 -25.75
N GLU A 304 -7.67 14.53 -26.35
CA GLU A 304 -9.05 15.04 -26.34
C GLU A 304 -9.72 14.82 -24.98
N ASN A 305 -9.61 13.60 -24.42
CA ASN A 305 -10.15 13.23 -23.12
C ASN A 305 -9.02 12.81 -22.18
N ILE A 306 -9.09 13.22 -20.92
CA ILE A 306 -8.09 12.92 -19.89
C ILE A 306 -8.80 12.41 -18.64
N ILE A 307 -8.49 11.18 -18.28
CA ILE A 307 -9.00 10.48 -17.11
C ILE A 307 -7.88 10.33 -16.10
N GLY A 308 -8.13 10.72 -14.85
CA GLY A 308 -7.20 10.46 -13.76
C GLY A 308 -7.54 9.18 -12.99
N LEU A 309 -6.53 8.43 -12.59
CA LEU A 309 -6.66 7.32 -11.65
C LEU A 309 -5.56 7.42 -10.59
N ALA A 310 -5.96 7.40 -9.32
CA ALA A 310 -5.04 7.21 -8.21
C ALA A 310 -5.25 5.86 -7.52
N ILE A 311 -4.20 5.25 -6.97
CA ILE A 311 -4.35 4.01 -6.19
C ILE A 311 -5.21 4.28 -4.96
N THR A 312 -4.97 5.39 -4.27
CA THR A 312 -5.74 5.79 -3.10
C THR A 312 -6.16 7.26 -3.16
N GLY A 313 -7.21 7.64 -2.44
CA GLY A 313 -7.63 9.04 -2.29
C GLY A 313 -8.14 9.34 -0.88
N SER A 314 -8.07 10.59 -0.44
CA SER A 314 -8.66 10.95 0.87
C SER A 314 -10.17 11.16 0.76
N PHE A 315 -10.89 10.77 1.83
CA PHE A 315 -12.33 10.96 1.98
C PHE A 315 -12.70 12.37 2.49
N SER A 316 -12.01 12.81 3.54
CA SER A 316 -12.11 14.13 4.14
C SER A 316 -11.45 15.17 3.23
N GLY A 317 -12.10 16.34 3.10
CA GLY A 317 -11.53 17.50 2.44
C GLY A 317 -10.12 17.76 2.98
N PHE A 318 -9.16 17.88 2.06
CA PHE A 318 -7.76 18.16 2.33
C PHE A 318 -7.11 17.38 3.49
N GLU A 319 -7.11 16.04 3.43
CA GLU A 319 -6.04 15.30 4.11
C GLU A 319 -4.77 15.37 3.25
N VAL A 320 -3.77 16.09 3.75
CA VAL A 320 -2.42 15.99 3.22
C VAL A 320 -1.94 14.57 3.50
N ILE A 321 -1.90 13.74 2.46
CA ILE A 321 -1.16 12.47 2.47
C ILE A 321 0.33 12.85 2.53
N SER A 322 0.78 13.14 3.75
CA SER A 322 2.11 13.61 4.13
C SER A 322 2.93 12.39 4.50
N GLU A 323 3.55 11.80 3.49
CA GLU A 323 4.43 10.67 3.69
C GLU A 323 5.74 10.98 3.00
N VAL A 324 6.69 11.42 3.83
CA VAL A 324 8.11 11.56 3.49
C VAL A 324 8.67 10.14 3.35
#